data_AF-A0A8T5VIZ7-F1
#
_entry.id   AF-A0A8T5VIZ7-F1
#
_cell.length_a   1.000
_cell.length_b   1.000
_cell.length_c   1.000
_cell.angle_alpha   90.00
_cell.angle_beta   90.00
_cell.angle_gamma   90.00
#
_symmetry.space_group_name_H-M   'P 1'
#
loop_
_entity.id
_entity.type
_entity.pdbx_description
1 polymer ?
#
loop_
_entity_poly.entity_id
_entity_poly.type
_entity_poly.pdbx_seq_one_letter_code
_entity_poly.pdbx_strand_id
1 'polypeptide(L)'
;MAGGRKTRKQAGHMSASDPSMLPEPFLQVGGRPHMNLAPAVAQAPKKAVASPALQKEFDGFIEKFRAALRTNDSAAVAGMTRLPFMNDSAIRDAAQFRAKTYPTSFTAKNRACIQRGKAVYDRNQENNDNYFVFCGELIFVFTKTPAGFLFTEVGAND
;
A
#
# COMPACT_ATOMS: atom_id res chain seq x y z
N MET A 1 -21.71 66.06 -19.74
CA MET A 1 -22.84 65.29 -19.16
C MET A 1 -22.24 64.41 -18.09
N ALA A 2 -22.16 64.87 -16.83
CA ALA A 2 -23.06 64.46 -15.72
C ALA A 2 -23.14 62.92 -15.62
N GLY A 3 -22.49 62.25 -14.67
CA GLY A 3 -22.71 62.33 -13.21
C GLY A 3 -23.82 61.33 -12.83
N GLY A 4 -23.71 60.43 -11.87
CA GLY A 4 -22.69 60.09 -10.89
C GLY A 4 -23.29 59.13 -9.83
N ARG A 5 -22.39 58.50 -9.05
CA ARG A 5 -22.50 58.13 -7.60
C ARG A 5 -23.61 57.13 -7.19
N LYS A 6 -23.51 56.29 -6.14
CA LYS A 6 -22.65 56.08 -4.95
C LYS A 6 -23.14 54.72 -4.37
N THR A 7 -22.48 53.92 -3.52
CA THR A 7 -21.82 54.13 -2.20
C THR A 7 -21.25 52.75 -1.77
N ARG A 8 -19.99 52.62 -1.32
CA ARG A 8 -19.48 52.59 0.09
C ARG A 8 -19.96 51.35 0.91
N LYS A 9 -19.15 50.59 1.65
CA LYS A 9 -18.04 50.84 2.61
C LYS A 9 -17.15 49.56 2.70
N GLN A 10 -15.81 49.62 2.80
CA GLN A 10 -14.96 49.83 4.01
C GLN A 10 -15.25 48.84 5.15
N ALA A 11 -14.33 48.31 5.94
CA ALA A 11 -12.86 48.20 6.04
C ALA A 11 -12.62 47.53 7.41
N GLY A 12 -11.46 46.90 7.64
CA GLY A 12 -11.12 46.48 9.00
C GLY A 12 -9.90 45.57 9.09
N HIS A 13 -8.73 46.19 9.27
CA HIS A 13 -7.53 45.58 9.84
C HIS A 13 -7.80 45.01 11.25
N MET A 14 -7.03 43.99 11.67
CA MET A 14 -6.20 44.05 12.89
C MET A 14 -5.29 42.82 13.00
N SER A 15 -3.99 43.11 13.16
CA SER A 15 -2.96 42.24 13.71
C SER A 15 -3.02 42.34 15.24
N ALA A 16 -2.77 41.25 15.97
CA ALA A 16 -1.93 41.23 17.18
C ALA A 16 -1.98 39.86 17.90
N SER A 17 -0.86 39.56 18.55
CA SER A 17 -0.75 38.86 19.83
C SER A 17 -0.60 37.33 19.84
N ASP A 18 0.67 36.94 19.89
CA ASP A 18 1.21 35.94 20.81
C ASP A 18 0.65 36.07 22.24
N PRO A 19 0.31 34.96 22.91
CA PRO A 19 0.55 34.89 24.34
C PRO A 19 1.20 33.56 24.75
N SER A 20 2.49 33.63 25.06
CA SER A 20 3.04 32.91 26.22
C SER A 20 2.28 33.33 27.48
N MET A 21 1.47 32.43 28.04
CA MET A 21 1.04 32.47 29.44
C MET A 21 0.90 31.04 29.94
N LEU A 22 1.90 30.60 30.71
CA LEU A 22 1.72 29.57 31.74
C LEU A 22 0.70 30.07 32.77
N PRO A 23 -0.13 29.18 33.31
CA PRO A 23 -0.30 29.19 34.75
C PRO A 23 -0.19 27.78 35.38
N GLU A 24 0.71 27.63 36.34
CA GLU A 24 0.57 26.72 37.49
C GLU A 24 0.50 27.58 38.77
N PRO A 25 0.02 27.10 39.93
CA PRO A 25 -1.02 26.12 40.21
C PRO A 25 -2.11 26.72 41.14
N PHE A 26 -3.32 26.17 41.15
CA PHE A 26 -4.27 26.42 42.25
C PHE A 26 -4.72 25.07 42.85
N LEU A 27 -4.31 24.84 44.10
CA LEU A 27 -4.86 23.80 44.95
C LEU A 27 -6.35 24.07 45.20
N GLN A 28 -7.23 23.15 44.78
CA GLN A 28 -8.48 22.92 45.50
C GLN A 28 -8.97 21.47 45.31
N VAL A 29 -8.62 20.65 46.31
CA VAL A 29 -9.45 19.66 47.01
C VAL A 29 -10.62 19.01 46.24
N GLY A 30 -10.48 17.70 45.99
CA GLY A 30 -11.58 16.73 46.14
C GLY A 30 -12.56 16.57 44.96
N GLY A 31 -12.25 15.64 44.05
CA GLY A 31 -13.22 15.13 43.07
C GLY A 31 -12.62 14.02 42.22
N ARG A 32 -13.32 12.89 42.10
CA ARG A 32 -12.89 11.67 41.40
C ARG A 32 -12.44 11.96 39.96
N PRO A 33 -11.42 11.25 39.42
CA PRO A 33 -11.00 11.45 38.03
C PRO A 33 -12.11 10.99 37.10
N HIS A 34 -12.86 11.95 36.56
CA HIS A 34 -13.57 11.74 35.31
C HIS A 34 -12.50 11.55 34.24
N MET A 35 -12.34 10.32 33.75
CA MET A 35 -11.60 10.06 32.51
C MET A 35 -12.28 10.85 31.40
N ASN A 36 -11.81 12.07 31.17
CA ASN A 36 -12.19 12.84 30.00
C ASN A 36 -11.43 12.23 28.83
N LEU A 37 -11.98 11.15 28.27
CA LEU A 37 -11.52 10.56 27.02
C LEU A 37 -11.82 11.59 25.92
N ALA A 38 -10.90 12.53 25.71
CA ALA A 38 -10.88 13.31 24.49
C ALA A 38 -10.87 12.30 23.33
N PRO A 39 -11.77 12.41 22.33
CA PRO A 39 -11.72 11.53 21.18
C PRO A 39 -10.40 11.77 20.46
N ALA A 40 -9.48 10.81 20.57
CA ALA A 40 -8.34 10.74 19.67
C ALA A 40 -8.92 10.56 18.27
N VAL A 41 -8.91 11.64 17.48
CA VAL A 41 -9.18 11.55 16.04
C VAL A 41 -8.03 10.72 15.47
N ALA A 42 -8.25 9.41 15.39
CA ALA A 42 -7.36 8.49 14.70
C ALA A 42 -7.23 8.98 13.26
N GLN A 43 -6.09 9.60 12.95
CA GLN A 43 -5.77 9.93 11.57
C GLN A 43 -5.72 8.61 10.81
N ALA A 44 -6.64 8.42 9.87
CA ALA A 44 -6.63 7.24 9.03
C ALA A 44 -5.23 7.12 8.40
N PRO A 45 -4.57 5.94 8.48
CA PRO A 45 -3.22 5.79 7.96
C PRO A 45 -3.22 6.18 6.48
N LYS A 46 -2.36 7.14 6.13
CA LYS A 46 -2.17 7.54 4.73
C LYS A 46 -1.71 6.31 3.95
N LYS A 47 -2.42 5.97 2.88
CA LYS A 47 -2.04 4.87 1.97
C LYS A 47 -0.60 5.07 1.51
N ALA A 48 0.21 4.03 1.62
CA ALA A 48 1.57 4.06 1.13
C ALA A 48 1.58 4.28 -0.39
N VAL A 49 2.57 5.02 -0.88
CA VAL A 49 2.79 5.25 -2.32
C VAL A 49 4.23 4.90 -2.64
N ALA A 50 4.43 4.13 -3.71
CA ALA A 50 5.75 3.73 -4.17
C ALA A 50 6.51 4.96 -4.68
N SER A 51 7.83 4.98 -4.48
CA SER A 51 8.66 5.98 -5.16
C SER A 51 8.62 5.76 -6.68
N PRO A 52 8.83 6.81 -7.51
CA PRO A 52 8.82 6.66 -8.97
C PRO A 52 9.86 5.66 -9.49
N ALA A 53 11.02 5.58 -8.84
CA ALA A 53 12.07 4.63 -9.21
C ALA A 53 11.66 3.19 -8.92
N LEU A 54 11.06 2.95 -7.74
CA LEU A 54 10.55 1.63 -7.36
C LEU A 54 9.42 1.19 -8.29
N GLN A 55 8.50 2.09 -8.62
CA GLN A 55 7.40 1.82 -9.55
C GLN A 55 7.94 1.41 -10.92
N LYS A 56 8.92 2.14 -11.46
CA LYS A 56 9.55 1.80 -12.75
C LYS A 56 10.20 0.42 -12.74
N GLU A 57 10.85 0.06 -11.64
CA GLU A 57 11.43 -1.28 -11.49
C GLU A 57 10.35 -2.36 -11.47
N PHE A 58 9.28 -2.14 -10.70
CA PHE A 58 8.15 -3.06 -10.65
C PHE A 58 7.45 -3.20 -12.00
N ASP A 59 7.27 -2.11 -12.74
CA ASP A 59 6.65 -2.12 -14.07
C ASP A 59 7.44 -3.02 -15.04
N GLY A 60 8.78 -2.93 -15.03
CA GLY A 60 9.63 -3.79 -15.84
C GLY A 60 9.60 -5.26 -15.41
N PHE A 61 9.43 -5.54 -14.12
CA PHE A 61 9.25 -6.91 -13.61
C PHE A 61 7.88 -7.48 -14.00
N ILE A 62 6.79 -6.76 -13.72
CA ILE A 62 5.43 -7.25 -13.92
C ILE A 62 5.09 -7.43 -15.40
N GLU A 63 5.71 -6.64 -16.30
CA GLU A 63 5.59 -6.84 -17.74
C GLU A 63 6.10 -8.22 -18.16
N LYS A 64 7.31 -8.61 -17.71
CA LYS A 64 7.91 -9.93 -17.98
C LYS A 64 7.08 -11.06 -17.37
N PHE A 65 6.64 -10.86 -16.13
CA PHE A 65 5.78 -11.82 -15.44
C PHE A 65 4.48 -12.06 -16.21
N ARG A 66 3.81 -10.99 -16.64
CA ARG A 66 2.58 -11.07 -17.44
C ARG A 66 2.80 -11.67 -18.81
N ALA A 67 3.95 -11.42 -19.44
CA ALA A 67 4.31 -12.05 -20.71
C ALA A 67 4.41 -13.58 -20.54
N ALA A 68 5.07 -14.07 -19.50
CA ALA A 68 5.14 -15.49 -19.17
C ALA A 68 3.74 -16.09 -18.90
N LEU A 69 2.87 -15.36 -18.21
CA LEU A 69 1.49 -15.82 -17.98
C LEU A 69 0.66 -15.92 -19.27
N ARG A 70 0.91 -15.03 -20.24
CA ARG A 70 0.20 -15.02 -21.53
C ARG A 70 0.50 -16.26 -22.35
N THR A 71 1.73 -16.74 -22.30
CA THR A 71 2.19 -17.97 -22.98
C THR A 71 2.03 -19.22 -22.11
N ASN A 72 1.46 -19.10 -20.91
CA ASN A 72 1.36 -20.18 -19.93
C ASN A 72 2.74 -20.84 -19.62
N ASP A 73 3.79 -20.02 -19.60
CA ASP A 73 5.15 -20.47 -19.38
C ASP A 73 5.44 -20.64 -17.88
N SER A 74 5.17 -21.84 -17.38
CA SER A 74 5.45 -22.22 -15.99
C SER A 74 6.93 -22.14 -15.62
N ALA A 75 7.86 -22.31 -16.58
CA ALA A 75 9.28 -22.25 -16.32
C ALA A 75 9.75 -20.81 -16.09
N ALA A 76 9.33 -19.89 -16.95
CA ALA A 76 9.63 -18.47 -16.79
C ALA A 76 9.02 -17.92 -15.50
N VAL A 77 7.77 -18.28 -15.17
CA VAL A 77 7.17 -17.89 -13.88
C VAL A 77 7.98 -18.41 -12.70
N ALA A 78 8.39 -19.69 -12.72
CA ALA A 78 9.23 -20.24 -11.65
C ALA A 78 10.57 -19.52 -11.51
N GLY A 79 11.17 -19.04 -12.60
CA GLY A 79 12.40 -18.25 -12.58
C GLY A 79 12.23 -16.84 -11.99
N MET A 80 10.99 -16.35 -11.89
CA MET A 80 10.63 -15.07 -11.26
C MET A 80 10.03 -15.25 -9.85
N THR A 81 10.09 -16.47 -9.31
CA THR A 81 9.53 -16.83 -8.00
C THR A 81 10.63 -16.94 -6.96
N ARG A 82 10.38 -16.45 -5.73
CA ARG A 82 11.24 -16.75 -4.59
C ARG A 82 11.08 -18.21 -4.18
N LEU A 83 12.17 -18.95 -4.18
CA LEU A 83 12.23 -20.34 -3.77
C LEU A 83 13.09 -20.49 -2.50
N PRO A 84 12.74 -21.40 -1.55
CA PRO A 84 11.52 -22.21 -1.50
C PRO A 84 10.24 -21.37 -1.45
N PHE A 85 9.21 -21.79 -2.19
CA PHE A 85 7.99 -20.99 -2.32
C PHE A 85 7.22 -20.96 -1.00
N MET A 86 6.84 -19.76 -0.52
CA MET A 86 6.16 -19.56 0.76
C MET A 86 6.87 -20.24 1.96
N ASN A 87 8.20 -20.40 1.89
CA ASN A 87 9.02 -21.15 2.86
C ASN A 87 8.59 -22.63 3.05
N ASP A 88 7.83 -23.20 2.12
CA ASP A 88 7.44 -24.60 2.16
C ASP A 88 8.57 -25.49 1.62
N SER A 89 9.10 -26.35 2.50
CA SER A 89 10.13 -27.34 2.14
C SER A 89 9.65 -28.41 1.15
N ALA A 90 8.36 -28.52 0.86
CA ALA A 90 7.83 -29.36 -0.21
C ALA A 90 7.91 -28.71 -1.60
N ILE A 91 8.22 -27.40 -1.66
CA ILE A 91 8.30 -26.57 -2.87
C ILE A 91 9.66 -25.84 -2.88
N ARG A 92 10.75 -26.61 -2.91
CA ARG A 92 12.12 -26.12 -2.71
C ARG A 92 12.71 -25.49 -3.96
N ASP A 93 12.32 -25.98 -5.11
CA ASP A 93 12.87 -25.60 -6.40
C ASP A 93 11.79 -25.34 -7.46
N ALA A 94 12.25 -24.91 -8.63
CA ALA A 94 11.41 -24.58 -9.76
C ALA A 94 10.59 -25.77 -10.26
N ALA A 95 11.12 -27.00 -10.19
CA ALA A 95 10.41 -28.19 -10.63
C ALA A 95 9.22 -28.49 -9.71
N GLN A 96 9.40 -28.41 -8.39
CA GLN A 96 8.29 -28.61 -7.46
C GLN A 96 7.26 -27.48 -7.53
N PHE A 97 7.69 -26.22 -7.70
CA PHE A 97 6.77 -25.11 -7.89
C PHE A 97 5.89 -25.31 -9.12
N ARG A 98 6.49 -25.71 -10.25
CA ARG A 98 5.76 -25.99 -11.50
C ARG A 98 4.80 -27.17 -11.36
N ALA A 99 5.17 -28.19 -10.60
CA ALA A 99 4.35 -29.38 -10.42
C ALA A 99 3.19 -29.17 -9.44
N LYS A 100 3.38 -28.39 -8.38
CA LYS A 100 2.44 -28.31 -7.24
C LYS A 100 1.67 -27.00 -7.18
N THR A 101 2.35 -25.88 -7.36
CA THR A 101 1.77 -24.53 -7.19
C THR A 101 1.22 -23.99 -8.49
N TYR A 102 1.97 -24.11 -9.59
CA TYR A 102 1.55 -23.54 -10.86
C TYR A 102 0.17 -24.02 -11.34
N PRO A 103 -0.14 -25.33 -11.39
CA PRO A 103 -1.44 -25.79 -11.88
C PRO A 103 -2.61 -25.38 -10.98
N THR A 104 -2.38 -25.20 -9.68
CA THR A 104 -3.43 -24.88 -8.70
C THR A 104 -3.68 -23.38 -8.60
N SER A 105 -2.63 -22.57 -8.52
CA SER A 105 -2.74 -21.12 -8.35
C SER A 105 -2.85 -20.37 -9.68
N PHE A 106 -2.20 -20.84 -10.75
CA PHE A 106 -2.19 -20.18 -12.06
C PHE A 106 -3.14 -20.85 -13.04
N THR A 107 -4.41 -21.00 -12.65
CA THR A 107 -5.48 -21.41 -13.57
C THR A 107 -5.65 -20.41 -14.72
N ALA A 108 -6.35 -20.79 -15.80
CA ALA A 108 -6.62 -19.87 -16.90
C ALA A 108 -7.31 -18.56 -16.43
N LYS A 109 -8.25 -18.68 -15.48
CA LYS A 109 -8.93 -17.56 -14.84
C LYS A 109 -7.93 -16.64 -14.13
N ASN A 110 -7.06 -17.21 -13.30
CA ASN A 110 -6.12 -16.42 -12.50
C ASN A 110 -5.04 -15.78 -13.38
N ARG A 111 -4.50 -16.49 -14.37
CA ARG A 111 -3.56 -15.89 -15.34
C ARG A 111 -4.18 -14.71 -16.08
N ALA A 112 -5.43 -14.84 -16.53
CA ALA A 112 -6.15 -13.76 -17.19
C ALA A 112 -6.43 -12.58 -16.26
N CYS A 113 -6.69 -12.83 -14.97
CA CYS A 113 -6.85 -11.79 -13.96
C CYS A 113 -5.53 -11.04 -13.73
N ILE A 114 -4.43 -11.75 -13.45
CA ILE A 114 -3.12 -11.12 -13.13
C ILE A 114 -2.61 -10.25 -14.30
N GLN A 115 -2.86 -10.69 -15.54
CA GLN A 115 -2.51 -9.93 -16.74
C GLN A 115 -3.20 -8.56 -16.83
N ARG A 116 -4.40 -8.41 -16.25
CA ARG A 116 -5.24 -7.19 -16.36
C ARG A 116 -5.34 -6.42 -15.04
N GLY A 117 -5.15 -7.10 -13.92
CA GLY A 117 -5.40 -6.57 -12.58
C GLY A 117 -4.47 -5.41 -12.26
N LYS A 118 -4.96 -4.43 -11.51
CA LYS A 118 -4.09 -3.35 -11.01
C LYS A 118 -3.24 -3.90 -9.88
N ALA A 119 -1.93 -3.64 -9.93
CA ALA A 119 -1.06 -3.88 -8.80
C ALA A 119 -1.22 -2.73 -7.78
N VAL A 120 -1.48 -3.09 -6.53
CA VAL A 120 -1.59 -2.14 -5.41
C VAL A 120 -0.30 -2.21 -4.62
N TYR A 121 0.30 -1.05 -4.35
CA TYR A 121 1.50 -0.98 -3.52
C TYR A 121 1.14 -0.85 -2.04
N ASP A 122 1.88 -1.55 -1.19
CA ASP A 122 1.91 -1.30 0.25
C ASP A 122 3.24 -1.74 0.87
N ARG A 123 3.50 -1.32 2.11
CA ARG A 123 4.61 -1.82 2.93
C ARG A 123 4.08 -2.69 4.06
N ASN A 124 4.66 -3.87 4.24
CA ASN A 124 4.31 -4.74 5.36
C ASN A 124 4.91 -4.23 6.68
N GLN A 125 4.64 -4.90 7.80
CA GLN A 125 5.16 -4.50 9.12
C GLN A 125 6.69 -4.56 9.22
N GLU A 126 7.34 -5.33 8.36
CA GLU A 126 8.80 -5.42 8.23
C GLU A 126 9.37 -4.35 7.28
N ASN A 127 8.53 -3.43 6.80
CA ASN A 127 8.87 -2.36 5.88
C ASN A 127 9.37 -2.84 4.50
N ASN A 128 9.00 -4.06 4.09
CA ASN A 128 9.25 -4.57 2.74
C ASN A 128 8.29 -3.90 1.75
N ASP A 129 8.81 -3.48 0.60
CA ASP A 129 8.01 -2.98 -0.52
C ASP A 129 7.28 -4.14 -1.20
N ASN A 130 5.96 -4.08 -1.24
CA ASN A 130 5.13 -5.11 -1.85
C ASN A 130 4.17 -4.52 -2.88
N TYR A 131 3.92 -5.30 -3.90
CA TYR A 131 2.81 -5.11 -4.84
C TYR A 131 1.89 -6.31 -4.79
N PHE A 132 0.59 -6.04 -4.79
CA PHE A 132 -0.47 -7.02 -4.66
C PHE A 132 -1.37 -6.98 -5.88
N VAL A 133 -1.65 -8.14 -6.47
CA VAL A 133 -2.68 -8.27 -7.50
C VAL A 133 -3.80 -9.16 -6.97
N PHE A 134 -4.98 -8.58 -6.81
CA PHE A 134 -6.16 -9.24 -6.25
C PHE A 134 -6.97 -9.92 -7.36
N CYS A 135 -7.18 -11.22 -7.22
CA CYS A 135 -7.83 -12.08 -8.19
C CYS A 135 -8.89 -12.98 -7.54
N GLY A 136 -10.05 -12.39 -7.24
CA GLY A 136 -11.11 -13.08 -6.51
C GLY A 136 -10.69 -13.32 -5.07
N GLU A 137 -10.61 -14.59 -4.69
CA GLU A 137 -10.23 -15.04 -3.34
C GLU A 137 -8.71 -15.12 -3.14
N LEU A 138 -7.91 -14.84 -4.18
CA LEU A 138 -6.45 -14.94 -4.12
C LEU A 138 -5.79 -13.58 -4.27
N ILE A 139 -4.75 -13.37 -3.49
CA ILE A 139 -3.83 -12.23 -3.61
C ILE A 139 -2.49 -12.77 -4.09
N PHE A 140 -1.99 -12.25 -5.22
CA PHE A 140 -0.65 -12.55 -5.72
C PHE A 140 0.30 -11.46 -5.24
N VAL A 141 1.28 -11.84 -4.41
CA VAL A 141 2.21 -10.91 -3.76
C VAL A 141 3.55 -10.91 -4.49
N PHE A 142 4.04 -9.71 -4.75
CA PHE A 142 5.34 -9.45 -5.35
C PHE A 142 6.15 -8.57 -4.41
N THR A 143 7.30 -9.05 -3.96
CA THR A 143 8.11 -8.35 -2.95
C THR A 143 9.42 -7.88 -3.55
N LYS A 144 9.84 -6.65 -3.21
CA LYS A 144 11.17 -6.15 -3.55
C LYS A 144 12.23 -6.91 -2.74
N THR A 145 13.23 -7.42 -3.43
CA THR A 145 14.43 -8.02 -2.82
C THR A 145 15.68 -7.24 -3.27
N PRO A 146 16.85 -7.49 -2.65
CA PRO A 146 18.10 -6.92 -3.12
C PRO A 146 18.42 -7.25 -4.59
N ALA A 147 17.96 -8.40 -5.09
CA ALA A 147 18.16 -8.84 -6.48
C ALA A 147 17.09 -8.31 -7.47
N GLY A 148 16.06 -7.63 -6.96
CA GLY A 148 14.90 -7.20 -7.75
C GLY A 148 13.58 -7.72 -7.19
N PHE A 149 12.48 -7.45 -7.89
CA PHE A 149 11.19 -8.01 -7.53
C PHE A 149 11.11 -9.51 -7.81
N LEU A 150 10.44 -10.24 -6.92
CA LEU A 150 10.09 -11.64 -7.09
C LEU A 150 8.62 -11.86 -6.74
N PHE A 151 7.99 -12.86 -7.35
CA PHE A 151 6.74 -13.42 -6.87
C PHE A 151 7.01 -14.28 -5.62
N THR A 152 6.34 -13.98 -4.52
CA THR A 152 6.72 -14.52 -3.20
C THR A 152 5.64 -15.34 -2.54
N GLU A 153 4.36 -15.05 -2.84
CA GLU A 153 3.25 -15.62 -2.08
C GLU A 153 1.93 -15.58 -2.86
N VAL A 154 1.08 -16.58 -2.61
CA VAL A 154 -0.37 -16.51 -2.85
C VAL A 154 -1.07 -16.47 -1.50
N GLY A 155 -1.68 -15.34 -1.18
CA GLY A 155 -2.52 -15.17 0.00
C GLY A 155 -4.00 -15.38 -0.30
N ALA A 156 -4.80 -15.57 0.75
CA ALA A 156 -6.26 -15.44 0.65
C ALA A 156 -6.65 -13.95 0.67
N ASN A 157 -7.73 -13.61 -0.02
CA ASN A 157 -8.35 -12.28 0.00
C ASN A 157 -9.58 -12.35 0.92
N ASP A 158 -9.39 -12.00 2.19
CA ASP A 158 -10.41 -12.04 3.26
C ASP A 158 -11.09 -10.69 3.54
#